data_AF-A0A2I0FZC6-F1
#
_entry.id   AF-A0A2I0FZC6-F1
#
_cell.length_a   1.000
_cell.length_b   1.000
_cell.length_c   1.000
_cell.angle_alpha   90.00
_cell.angle_beta   90.00
_cell.angle_gamma   90.00
#
_symmetry.space_group_name_H-M   'P 1'
#
loop_
_entity.id
_entity.type
_entity.pdbx_description
1 polymer ?
#
loop_
_entity_poly.entity_id
_entity_poly.type
_entity_poly.pdbx_seq_one_letter_code
_entity_poly.pdbx_strand_id
1 'polypeptide(L)'
;EESEGATVIREGVGVYRIKNVFGLNSDAAWGGIDGGFDIPQDRNKQPLIWLDYSVDADGSVIVETFHRTHPNAPAFARNIIDGIDEGKPIDIPADQFVSVRVQMPEDSIWNIKQREILEELEQ
;
A
#
# COMPACT_ATOMS: atom_id res chain seq x y z
N GLU A 1 6.41 -10.01 9.88
CA GLU A 1 7.74 -10.65 9.82
C GLU A 1 8.17 -10.91 8.39
N GLU A 2 7.28 -11.38 7.50
CA GLU A 2 7.66 -11.62 6.08
C GLU A 2 8.20 -10.37 5.36
N SER A 3 7.68 -9.19 5.68
CA SER A 3 8.17 -7.90 5.15
C SER A 3 9.36 -7.30 5.91
N GLU A 4 10.06 -8.07 6.75
CA GLU A 4 11.23 -7.59 7.49
C GLU A 4 12.29 -7.04 6.52
N GLY A 5 12.71 -5.79 6.73
CA GLY A 5 13.64 -5.06 5.87
C GLY A 5 12.97 -4.12 4.86
N ALA A 6 11.66 -4.26 4.60
CA ALA A 6 10.91 -3.30 3.81
C ALA A 6 10.83 -1.95 4.56
N THR A 7 10.97 -0.85 3.85
CA THR A 7 10.90 0.51 4.44
C THR A 7 9.96 1.40 3.65
N VAL A 8 9.25 2.29 4.34
CA VAL A 8 8.32 3.25 3.74
C VAL A 8 8.83 4.67 3.99
N ILE A 9 8.90 5.46 2.93
CA ILE A 9 9.37 6.85 2.96
C ILE A 9 8.27 7.73 2.37
N ARG A 10 7.85 8.76 3.10
CA ARG A 10 6.96 9.80 2.56
C ARG A 10 7.79 10.80 1.76
N GLU A 11 7.59 10.84 0.45
CA GLU A 11 8.33 11.74 -0.46
C GLU A 11 7.60 13.07 -0.70
N GLY A 12 6.29 13.10 -0.51
CA GLY A 12 5.45 14.27 -0.71
C GLY A 12 4.06 14.09 -0.12
N VAL A 13 3.19 15.09 -0.32
CA VAL A 13 1.77 14.98 0.06
C VAL A 13 1.12 13.89 -0.78
N GLY A 14 0.67 12.84 -0.11
CA GLY A 14 0.05 11.69 -0.76
C GLY A 14 1.01 10.86 -1.62
N VAL A 15 2.33 10.96 -1.40
CA VAL A 15 3.32 10.17 -2.16
C VAL A 15 4.21 9.40 -1.19
N TYR A 16 4.16 8.07 -1.30
CA TYR A 16 4.87 7.15 -0.43
C TYR A 16 5.68 6.15 -1.25
N ARG A 17 6.96 5.98 -0.92
CA ARG A 17 7.84 5.00 -1.56
C ARG A 17 8.12 3.85 -0.62
N ILE A 18 7.90 2.64 -1.10
CA ILE A 18 8.25 1.38 -0.44
C ILE A 18 9.54 0.84 -1.07
N LYS A 19 10.58 0.67 -0.26
CA LYS A 19 11.91 0.18 -0.66
C LYS A 19 12.22 -1.18 -0.07
N ASN A 20 13.27 -1.82 -0.61
CA ASN A 20 13.75 -3.16 -0.25
C ASN A 20 12.68 -4.24 -0.50
N VAL A 21 11.95 -4.06 -1.61
CA VAL A 21 10.90 -4.93 -2.10
C VAL A 21 11.14 -5.19 -3.58
N PHE A 22 10.55 -6.24 -4.12
CA PHE A 22 10.64 -6.65 -5.51
C PHE A 22 9.29 -6.46 -6.21
N GLY A 23 8.75 -5.25 -6.13
CA GLY A 23 7.44 -4.90 -6.67
C GLY A 23 6.28 -5.41 -5.82
N LEU A 24 5.10 -5.42 -6.44
CA LEU A 24 3.89 -5.96 -5.83
C LEU A 24 3.91 -7.49 -5.82
N ASN A 25 3.19 -8.07 -4.85
CA ASN A 25 3.02 -9.51 -4.81
C ASN A 25 2.26 -10.02 -6.05
N SER A 26 2.80 -11.03 -6.73
CA SER A 26 2.24 -11.57 -7.97
C SER A 26 1.09 -12.56 -7.78
N ASP A 27 0.73 -12.90 -6.55
CA ASP A 27 -0.38 -13.81 -6.26
C ASP A 27 -1.74 -13.11 -6.49
N ALA A 28 -2.36 -13.46 -7.63
CA ALA A 28 -3.67 -12.94 -8.03
C ALA A 28 -4.81 -13.32 -7.06
N ALA A 29 -4.61 -14.27 -6.13
CA ALA A 29 -5.57 -14.56 -5.07
C ALA A 29 -5.77 -13.37 -4.10
N TRP A 30 -4.86 -12.40 -4.11
CA TRP A 30 -4.85 -11.29 -3.16
C TRP A 30 -4.78 -9.93 -3.87
N GLY A 31 -5.95 -9.39 -4.23
CA GLY A 31 -6.09 -8.07 -4.86
C GLY A 31 -6.26 -8.10 -6.38
N GLY A 32 -6.27 -9.29 -6.99
CA GLY A 32 -6.43 -9.44 -8.44
C GLY A 32 -5.18 -9.01 -9.22
N ILE A 33 -5.36 -8.80 -10.52
CA ILE A 33 -4.26 -8.52 -11.47
C ILE A 33 -3.59 -7.16 -11.20
N ASP A 34 -4.31 -6.24 -10.56
CA ASP A 34 -3.89 -4.85 -10.33
C ASP A 34 -3.23 -4.62 -8.95
N GLY A 35 -3.00 -5.67 -8.15
CA GLY A 35 -2.19 -5.61 -6.94
C GLY A 35 -2.94 -5.67 -5.60
N GLY A 36 -2.26 -6.19 -4.57
CA GLY A 36 -2.79 -6.41 -3.23
C GLY A 36 -2.82 -5.18 -2.34
N PHE A 37 -3.63 -4.18 -2.69
CA PHE A 37 -3.87 -2.99 -1.87
C PHE A 37 -5.15 -3.12 -1.04
N ASP A 38 -5.09 -2.65 0.20
CA ASP A 38 -6.28 -2.39 1.03
C ASP A 38 -6.29 -0.91 1.41
N ILE A 39 -7.32 -0.18 0.96
CA ILE A 39 -7.44 1.27 1.16
C ILE A 39 -8.41 1.57 2.30
N PRO A 40 -8.17 2.64 3.07
CA PRO A 40 -8.98 2.95 4.22
C PRO A 40 -10.41 3.31 3.84
N GLN A 41 -11.36 2.81 4.62
CA GLN A 41 -12.79 3.00 4.43
C GLN A 41 -13.42 3.68 5.63
N ASP A 42 -14.46 4.46 5.39
CA ASP A 42 -15.29 5.03 6.44
C ASP A 42 -16.18 3.96 7.10
N ARG A 43 -16.91 4.36 8.16
CA ARG A 43 -17.89 3.51 8.86
C ARG A 43 -19.01 2.93 7.96
N ASN A 44 -19.21 3.50 6.78
CA ASN A 44 -20.22 3.09 5.80
C ASN A 44 -19.60 2.28 4.64
N LYS A 45 -18.33 1.86 4.77
CA LYS A 45 -17.56 1.13 3.74
C LYS A 45 -17.30 1.96 2.47
N GLN A 46 -17.37 3.27 2.57
CA GLN A 46 -16.98 4.18 1.49
C GLN A 46 -15.47 4.44 1.57
N PRO A 47 -14.70 4.23 0.50
CA PRO A 47 -13.27 4.48 0.54
C PRO A 47 -12.95 5.96 0.72
N LEU A 48 -11.96 6.26 1.56
CA LEU A 48 -11.59 7.64 1.93
C LEU A 48 -10.64 8.30 0.93
N ILE A 49 -9.93 7.49 0.14
CA ILE A 49 -8.94 7.95 -0.84
C ILE A 49 -9.07 7.19 -2.16
N TRP A 50 -8.57 7.79 -3.22
CA TRP A 50 -8.12 7.09 -4.41
C TRP A 50 -6.66 6.68 -4.22
N LEU A 51 -6.25 5.60 -4.86
CA LEU A 51 -4.89 5.11 -4.85
C LEU A 51 -4.47 4.82 -6.29
N ASP A 52 -3.31 5.32 -6.67
CA ASP A 52 -2.57 4.91 -7.86
C ASP A 52 -1.18 4.42 -7.44
N TYR A 53 -0.49 3.69 -8.32
CA TYR A 53 0.85 3.23 -8.03
C TYR A 53 1.70 3.03 -9.28
N SER A 54 3.02 3.07 -9.07
CA SER A 54 4.00 2.65 -10.06
C SER A 54 5.08 1.81 -9.42
N VAL A 55 5.72 0.94 -10.21
CA VAL A 55 6.87 0.15 -9.77
C VAL A 55 8.10 0.63 -10.53
N ASP A 56 9.12 1.05 -9.79
CA ASP A 56 10.39 1.46 -10.36
C ASP A 56 11.22 0.25 -10.81
N ALA A 57 12.22 0.50 -11.66
CA ALA A 57 13.08 -0.55 -12.21
C ALA A 57 13.87 -1.33 -11.14
N ASP A 58 14.08 -0.75 -9.95
CA ASP A 58 14.71 -1.40 -8.81
C ASP A 58 13.74 -2.25 -7.96
N GLY A 59 12.46 -2.31 -8.36
CA GLY A 59 11.40 -2.99 -7.63
C GLY A 59 10.72 -2.14 -6.55
N SER A 60 11.19 -0.91 -6.29
CA SER A 60 10.52 0.00 -5.35
C SER A 60 9.09 0.30 -5.82
N VAL A 61 8.15 0.34 -4.88
CA VAL A 61 6.74 0.67 -5.17
C VAL A 61 6.47 2.10 -4.74
N ILE A 62 5.99 2.94 -5.66
CA ILE A 62 5.51 4.29 -5.38
C ILE A 62 3.99 4.22 -5.29
N VAL A 63 3.45 4.67 -4.17
CA VAL A 63 2.01 4.74 -3.90
C VAL A 63 1.61 6.20 -3.85
N GLU A 64 0.62 6.56 -4.66
CA GLU A 64 0.06 7.91 -4.73
C GLU A 64 -1.39 7.91 -4.26
N THR A 65 -1.75 8.85 -3.40
CA THR A 65 -3.08 8.91 -2.79
C THR A 65 -3.76 10.24 -3.05
N PHE A 66 -5.04 10.18 -3.38
CA PHE A 66 -5.83 11.37 -3.76
C PHE A 66 -7.15 11.43 -3.00
N HIS A 67 -7.63 12.65 -2.79
CA HIS A 67 -8.89 12.89 -2.09
C HIS A 67 -10.06 12.29 -2.86
N ARG A 68 -10.91 11.53 -2.16
CA ARG A 68 -12.08 10.88 -2.76
C ARG A 68 -13.35 11.38 -2.08
N THR A 69 -14.21 12.04 -2.85
CA THR A 69 -15.53 12.48 -2.37
C THR A 69 -16.62 11.52 -2.84
N HIS A 70 -17.77 11.55 -2.15
CA HIS A 70 -18.94 10.74 -2.47
C HIS A 70 -20.16 11.65 -2.64
N PRO A 71 -20.35 12.31 -3.80
CA PRO A 71 -21.39 13.33 -3.98
C PRO A 71 -22.82 12.81 -3.80
N ASN A 72 -23.02 11.51 -4.06
CA ASN A 72 -24.31 10.83 -3.92
C ASN A 72 -24.63 10.42 -2.47
N ALA A 73 -23.68 10.56 -1.53
CA ALA A 73 -23.91 10.29 -0.13
C ALA A 73 -24.60 11.47 0.58
N PRO A 74 -25.26 11.24 1.74
CA PRO A 74 -25.71 12.30 2.62
C PRO A 74 -24.55 13.23 3.00
N ALA A 75 -24.82 14.53 3.24
CA ALA A 75 -23.80 15.56 3.44
C ALA A 75 -22.71 15.17 4.48
N PHE A 76 -23.10 14.52 5.57
CA PHE A 76 -22.18 14.08 6.64
C PHE A 76 -21.28 12.89 6.26
N ALA A 77 -21.53 12.23 5.14
CA ALA A 77 -20.83 11.04 4.66
C ALA A 77 -20.17 11.25 3.29
N ARG A 78 -20.12 12.48 2.77
CA ARG A 78 -19.53 12.77 1.46
C ARG A 78 -18.01 12.75 1.43
N ASN A 79 -17.37 12.66 2.60
CA ASN A 79 -15.93 12.82 2.77
C ASN A 79 -15.43 14.12 2.11
N ILE A 80 -16.06 15.25 2.40
CA ILE A 80 -15.63 16.57 1.90
C ILE A 80 -14.64 17.17 2.92
N ILE A 81 -13.48 17.61 2.44
CA ILE A 81 -12.50 18.36 3.22
C ILE A 81 -12.42 19.78 2.67
N ASP A 82 -12.61 20.78 3.53
CA ASP A 82 -12.58 22.18 3.11
C ASP A 82 -11.24 22.53 2.45
N GLY A 83 -11.31 23.03 1.21
CA GLY A 83 -10.14 23.46 0.44
C GLY A 83 -9.41 22.34 -0.31
N ILE A 84 -9.93 21.09 -0.31
CA ILE A 84 -9.36 19.99 -1.08
C ILE A 84 -10.42 19.42 -2.02
N ASP A 85 -10.18 19.57 -3.32
CA ASP A 85 -11.05 19.03 -4.36
C ASP A 85 -10.86 17.52 -4.54
N GLU A 86 -11.87 16.85 -5.09
CA GLU A 86 -11.77 15.44 -5.51
C GLU A 86 -10.59 15.25 -6.48
N GLY A 87 -9.81 14.18 -6.27
CA GLY A 87 -8.66 13.83 -7.09
C GLY A 87 -7.39 14.66 -6.77
N LYS A 88 -7.41 15.56 -5.79
CA LYS A 88 -6.19 16.27 -5.35
C LYS A 88 -5.33 15.38 -4.47
N PRO A 89 -3.98 15.47 -4.57
CA PRO A 89 -3.08 14.72 -3.70
C PRO A 89 -3.39 15.00 -2.23
N ILE A 90 -3.50 13.94 -1.44
CA ILE A 90 -3.74 14.04 0.00
C ILE A 90 -3.03 12.87 0.69
N ASP A 91 -2.50 13.11 1.89
CA ASP A 91 -1.95 12.04 2.71
C ASP A 91 -3.04 11.08 3.20
N ILE A 92 -2.62 9.84 3.50
CA ILE A 92 -3.44 8.86 4.22
C ILE A 92 -3.85 9.48 5.57
N PRO A 93 -5.13 9.41 5.97
CA PRO A 93 -5.58 9.94 7.26
C PRO A 93 -4.75 9.38 8.41
N ALA A 94 -4.39 10.22 9.38
CA ALA A 94 -3.43 9.87 10.45
C ALA A 94 -3.88 8.73 11.37
N ASP A 95 -5.18 8.44 11.40
CA ASP A 95 -5.82 7.36 12.17
C ASP A 95 -6.09 6.10 11.32
N GLN A 96 -5.63 6.09 10.06
CA GLN A 96 -5.87 5.04 9.09
C GLN A 96 -4.56 4.57 8.46
N PHE A 97 -4.62 3.47 7.72
CA PHE A 97 -3.47 2.95 6.98
C PHE A 97 -3.90 2.40 5.63
N VAL A 98 -2.94 2.34 4.70
CA VAL A 98 -3.04 1.55 3.48
C VAL A 98 -2.19 0.31 3.68
N SER A 99 -2.76 -0.86 3.42
CA SER A 99 -1.96 -2.10 3.38
C SER A 99 -1.51 -2.37 1.97
N VAL A 100 -0.21 -2.65 1.80
CA VAL A 100 0.37 -3.00 0.50
C VAL A 100 1.02 -4.37 0.62
N ARG A 101 0.64 -5.28 -0.28
CA ARG A 101 1.28 -6.58 -0.43
C ARG A 101 2.40 -6.49 -1.45
N VAL A 102 3.60 -6.76 -0.98
CA VAL A 102 4.83 -6.68 -1.76
C VAL A 102 5.43 -8.06 -1.93
N GLN A 103 6.20 -8.23 -2.99
CA GLN A 103 7.09 -9.38 -3.12
C GLN A 103 8.42 -9.02 -2.43
N MET A 104 8.93 -9.91 -1.58
CA MET A 104 10.25 -9.70 -0.98
C MET A 104 11.35 -10.34 -1.84
N PRO A 105 12.52 -9.70 -1.98
CA PRO A 105 13.69 -10.28 -2.65
C PRO A 105 14.12 -11.61 -2.02
N GLU A 106 14.71 -12.53 -2.80
CA GLU A 106 15.18 -13.85 -2.31
C GLU A 106 16.30 -13.75 -1.26
N ASP A 107 17.05 -12.65 -1.28
CA ASP A 107 18.08 -12.28 -0.30
C ASP A 107 17.53 -11.39 0.82
N SER A 108 16.21 -11.25 0.95
CA SER A 108 15.60 -10.59 2.10
C SER A 108 15.88 -11.36 3.39
N ILE A 109 15.88 -10.61 4.50
CA ILE A 109 16.17 -11.15 5.85
C ILE A 109 15.29 -12.35 6.17
N TRP A 110 14.00 -12.27 5.82
CA TRP A 110 13.06 -13.37 6.07
C TRP A 110 13.34 -14.59 5.19
N ASN A 111 13.55 -14.41 3.88
CA ASN A 111 13.82 -15.52 2.96
C ASN A 111 15.13 -16.25 3.29
N ILE A 112 16.16 -15.52 3.74
CA ILE A 112 17.41 -16.13 4.22
C ILE A 112 17.16 -16.98 5.46
N LYS A 113 16.50 -16.43 6.48
CA LYS A 113 16.18 -17.15 7.73
C LYS A 113 15.38 -18.43 7.46
N GLN A 114 14.38 -18.38 6.57
CA GLN A 114 13.58 -19.56 6.23
C GLN A 114 14.41 -20.64 5.55
N ARG A 115 15.31 -20.25 4.64
CA ARG A 115 16.21 -21.19 3.96
C ARG A 115 17.18 -21.86 4.94
N GLU A 116 17.77 -21.11 5.86
CA GLU A 116 18.66 -21.67 6.90
C GLU A 116 17.93 -22.68 7.79
N ILE A 117 16.71 -22.37 8.23
CA ILE A 117 15.88 -23.29 9.04
C ILE A 117 15.57 -24.57 8.25
N LEU A 118 15.23 -24.46 6.97
CA LEU A 118 14.96 -25.62 6.12
C LEU A 118 16.20 -26.50 5.97
N GLU A 119 17.36 -25.89 5.73
CA GLU A 119 18.65 -26.60 5.63
C GLU A 119 19.01 -27.31 6.95
N GLU A 120 18.73 -26.72 8.12
CA GLU A 120 18.94 -27.36 9.42
C GLU A 120 18.00 -28.56 9.66
N LEU A 121 16.76 -28.49 9.18
CA LEU A 121 15.79 -29.57 9.32
C LEU A 121 16.05 -30.75 8.38
N GLU A 122 16.76 -30.50 7.27
CA GLU A 122 17.18 -31.52 6.30
C GLU A 122 18.49 -32.24 6.69
N GLN A 123 19.17 -31.80 7.75
CA GLN A 123 20.39 -32.42 8.32
C GLN A 123 20.07 -33.39 9.47
#